data_AF-A0A1G8PAG5-F1
#
_entry.id   AF-A0A1G8PAG5-F1
#
_cell.length_a   1.000
_cell.length_b   1.000
_cell.length_c   1.000
_cell.angle_alpha   90.00
_cell.angle_beta   90.00
_cell.angle_gamma   90.00
#
_symmetry.space_group_name_H-M   'P 1'
#
loop_
_entity.id
_entity.type
_entity.pdbx_description
1 polymer ?
#
loop_
_entity_poly.entity_id
_entity_poly.type
_entity_poly.pdbx_seq_one_letter_code
_entity_poly.pdbx_strand_id
1 'polypeptide(L)'
;MLSLVIVALVTVAAGFIVWANDRRHSKYGITLPAGVALAVGMLSWIVFILLGFGYQPGLTWIPWVLPMVLGTAAAIAVVVYLGRIRTARDTTKLTAALRL
;
A
#
# COMPACT_ATOMS: atom_id res chain seq x y z
N MET A 1 -15.48 5.66 15.26
CA MET A 1 -14.87 4.33 15.48
C MET A 1 -15.17 3.37 14.32
N LEU A 2 -16.44 3.15 13.93
CA LEU A 2 -16.80 2.30 12.78
C LEU A 2 -16.12 2.70 11.46
N SER A 3 -16.02 4.00 11.17
CA SER A 3 -15.38 4.52 9.95
C SER A 3 -13.92 4.11 9.79
N LEU A 4 -13.14 4.17 10.88
CA LEU A 4 -11.73 3.75 10.92
C LEU A 4 -11.57 2.26 10.62
N VAL A 5 -12.44 1.43 11.21
CA VAL A 5 -12.41 -0.02 11.02
C VAL A 5 -12.68 -0.38 9.57
N ILE A 6 -13.65 0.29 8.92
CA ILE A 6 -13.96 0.08 7.50
C ILE A 6 -12.75 0.47 6.64
N VAL A 7 -12.14 1.63 6.89
CA VAL A 7 -10.94 2.07 6.15
C VAL A 7 -9.78 1.07 6.32
N ALA A 8 -9.56 0.58 7.53
CA ALA A 8 -8.54 -0.44 7.81
C ALA A 8 -8.82 -1.74 7.04
N LEU A 9 -10.05 -2.26 7.07
CA LEU A 9 -10.41 -3.49 6.34
C LEU A 9 -10.27 -3.33 4.82
N VAL A 10 -10.74 -2.21 4.27
CA VAL A 10 -10.65 -1.94 2.82
C VAL A 10 -9.20 -1.79 2.37
N THR A 11 -8.37 -1.07 3.13
CA THR A 11 -6.95 -0.88 2.78
C THR A 11 -6.15 -2.18 2.87
N VAL A 12 -6.44 -3.02 3.88
CA VAL A 12 -5.86 -4.36 3.98
C VAL A 12 -6.28 -5.23 2.79
N ALA A 13 -7.58 -5.25 2.47
CA ALA A 13 -8.09 -6.00 1.32
C ALA A 13 -7.45 -5.53 0.01
N ALA A 14 -7.34 -4.21 -0.20
CA ALA A 14 -6.66 -3.64 -1.36
C ALA A 14 -5.18 -4.04 -1.41
N GLY A 15 -4.47 -4.03 -0.28
CA GLY A 15 -3.08 -4.49 -0.20
C GLY A 15 -2.93 -5.97 -0.58
N PHE A 16 -3.86 -6.83 -0.17
CA PHE A 16 -3.88 -8.23 -0.58
C PHE A 16 -4.20 -8.40 -2.07
N ILE A 17 -5.13 -7.62 -2.63
CA ILE A 17 -5.45 -7.64 -4.07
C ILE A 17 -4.23 -7.23 -4.89
N VAL A 18 -3.53 -6.17 -4.47
CA VAL A 18 -2.30 -5.71 -5.12
C VAL A 18 -1.20 -6.77 -5.07
N TRP A 19 -1.05 -7.46 -3.93
CA TRP A 19 -0.13 -8.59 -3.83
C TRP A 19 -0.51 -9.76 -4.74
N ALA A 20 -1.78 -10.15 -4.76
CA ALA A 20 -2.26 -11.26 -5.58
C ALA A 20 -2.12 -10.99 -7.09
N ASN A 21 -2.19 -9.73 -7.48
CA ASN A 21 -2.07 -9.32 -8.88
C ASN A 21 -0.60 -9.25 -9.39
N ASP A 22 0.39 -9.09 -8.50
CA ASP A 22 1.78 -9.02 -8.95
C ASP A 22 2.40 -10.40 -9.14
N ARG A 23 2.84 -10.70 -10.37
CA ARG A 23 3.55 -11.95 -10.70
C ARG A 23 4.88 -12.13 -9.97
N ARG A 24 5.44 -11.09 -9.34
CA ARG A 24 6.70 -11.14 -8.56
C ARG A 24 6.47 -11.26 -7.05
N HIS A 25 5.22 -11.45 -6.64
CA HIS A 25 4.80 -11.65 -5.25
C HIS A 25 5.53 -12.77 -4.49
N SER A 26 6.11 -13.77 -5.16
CA SER A 26 6.93 -14.80 -4.49
C SER A 26 8.22 -14.22 -3.88
N LYS A 27 8.69 -13.06 -4.38
CA LYS A 27 9.94 -12.48 -3.89
C LYS A 27 9.74 -11.75 -2.57
N TYR A 28 8.60 -11.08 -2.35
CA TYR A 28 8.32 -10.30 -1.13
C TYR A 28 7.11 -10.85 -0.37
N GLY A 29 7.21 -10.91 0.97
CA GLY A 29 6.16 -11.49 1.81
C GLY A 29 4.80 -10.80 1.65
N ILE A 30 3.73 -11.57 1.80
CA ILE A 30 2.33 -11.14 1.64
C ILE A 30 1.94 -9.97 2.56
N THR A 31 2.63 -9.84 3.69
CA THR A 31 2.39 -8.83 4.71
C THR A 31 2.87 -7.44 4.30
N LEU A 32 3.77 -7.33 3.32
CA LEU A 32 4.44 -6.08 3.00
C LEU A 32 3.49 -5.08 2.29
N PRO A 33 2.76 -5.46 1.23
CA PRO A 33 1.81 -4.55 0.59
C PRO A 33 0.59 -4.27 1.47
N ALA A 34 0.09 -5.27 2.20
CA ALA A 34 -1.02 -5.12 3.13
C ALA A 34 -0.68 -4.20 4.30
N GLY A 35 0.51 -4.35 4.89
CA GLY A 35 0.99 -3.51 5.98
C GLY A 35 1.21 -2.06 5.55
N VAL A 36 1.78 -1.84 4.36
CA VAL A 36 1.95 -0.48 3.81
C VAL A 36 0.60 0.17 3.51
N ALA A 37 -0.32 -0.55 2.87
CA ALA A 37 -1.66 -0.03 2.58
C ALA A 37 -2.39 0.38 3.86
N LEU A 38 -2.36 -0.47 4.88
CA LEU A 38 -2.97 -0.19 6.18
C LEU A 38 -2.30 1.01 6.86
N ALA A 39 -0.96 1.05 6.91
CA ALA A 39 -0.25 2.15 7.57
C ALA A 39 -0.54 3.50 6.91
N VAL A 40 -0.46 3.56 5.57
CA VAL A 40 -0.75 4.80 4.82
C VAL A 40 -2.23 5.17 4.90
N GLY A 41 -3.13 4.20 4.81
CA GLY A 41 -4.56 4.41 4.99
C GLY A 41 -4.91 4.96 6.37
N MET A 42 -4.33 4.39 7.43
CA MET A 42 -4.57 4.87 8.80
C MET A 42 -3.96 6.25 9.02
N LEU A 43 -2.72 6.50 8.57
CA LEU A 43 -2.08 7.81 8.73
C LEU A 43 -2.84 8.91 7.98
N SER A 44 -3.24 8.64 6.73
CA SER A 44 -4.02 9.62 5.95
C SER A 44 -5.40 9.88 6.59
N TRP A 45 -6.07 8.85 7.11
CA TRP A 45 -7.32 9.04 7.84
C TRP A 45 -7.14 9.95 9.07
N ILE A 46 -6.10 9.72 9.87
CA ILE A 46 -5.77 10.53 11.05
C ILE A 46 -5.55 12.00 10.64
N VAL A 47 -4.76 12.23 9.60
CA VAL A 47 -4.49 13.57 9.07
C VAL A 47 -5.77 14.27 8.63
N PHE A 48 -6.67 13.61 7.89
CA PHE A 48 -7.91 14.24 7.44
C PHE A 48 -8.90 14.55 8.57
N ILE A 49 -8.94 13.72 9.62
CA ILE A 49 -9.76 14.01 10.80
C ILE A 49 -9.18 15.16 11.61
N LEU A 50 -7.85 15.22 11.77
CA LEU A 50 -7.16 16.36 12.40
C LEU A 50 -7.40 17.68 11.67
N LEU A 51 -7.47 17.64 10.34
CA LEU A 51 -7.79 18.81 9.51
C LEU A 51 -9.28 19.21 9.54
N GLY A 52 -10.12 18.47 10.26
CA GLY A 52 -11.54 18.80 10.42
C GLY A 52 -12.43 18.41 9.24
N PHE A 53 -11.91 17.73 8.21
CA PHE A 53 -12.69 17.31 7.04
C PHE A 53 -13.80 16.32 7.38
N GLY A 54 -13.73 15.67 8.55
CA GLY A 54 -14.81 14.81 9.05
C GLY A 54 -16.05 15.56 9.54
N TYR A 55 -15.95 16.87 9.79
CA TYR A 55 -17.02 17.66 10.42
C TYR A 55 -17.56 18.76 9.50
N GLN A 56 -16.96 18.96 8.33
CA GLN A 56 -17.38 19.96 7.36
C GLN A 56 -18.41 19.37 6.36
N PRO A 57 -19.64 19.91 6.29
CA PRO A 57 -20.62 19.47 5.31
C PRO A 57 -20.08 19.65 3.88
N GLY A 58 -20.19 18.59 3.07
CA GLY A 58 -19.63 18.53 1.71
C GLY A 58 -18.23 17.91 1.60
N LEU A 59 -17.44 17.86 2.69
CA LEU A 59 -16.10 17.26 2.71
C LEU A 59 -16.03 15.95 3.52
N THR A 60 -17.14 15.51 4.11
CA THR A 60 -17.23 14.30 4.95
C THR A 60 -16.85 13.01 4.24
N TRP A 61 -16.86 12.98 2.90
CA TRP A 61 -16.42 11.83 2.10
C TRP A 61 -14.89 11.70 2.02
N ILE A 62 -14.14 12.78 2.23
CA ILE A 62 -12.67 12.82 2.09
C ILE A 62 -12.01 11.83 3.05
N PRO A 63 -12.28 11.84 4.37
CA PRO A 63 -11.70 10.86 5.29
C PRO A 63 -12.13 9.42 5.01
N TRP A 64 -13.08 9.18 4.11
CA TRP A 64 -13.52 7.83 3.74
C TRP A 64 -12.81 7.32 2.50
N VAL A 65 -12.86 8.08 1.41
CA VAL A 65 -12.40 7.60 0.10
C VAL A 65 -10.91 7.84 -0.10
N LEU A 66 -10.40 9.03 0.26
CA LEU A 66 -9.00 9.38 0.02
C LEU A 66 -8.03 8.43 0.73
N PRO A 67 -8.23 8.05 2.00
CA PRO A 67 -7.38 7.07 2.67
C PRO A 67 -7.32 5.71 1.99
N MET A 68 -8.46 5.24 1.46
CA MET A 68 -8.53 3.97 0.74
C MET A 68 -7.72 4.04 -0.56
N VAL A 69 -7.87 5.13 -1.31
CA VAL A 69 -7.14 5.36 -2.55
C VAL A 69 -5.64 5.51 -2.29
N LEU A 70 -5.25 6.30 -1.28
CA LEU A 70 -3.85 6.51 -0.89
C LEU A 70 -3.19 5.22 -0.41
N GLY A 71 -3.88 4.43 0.42
CA GLY A 71 -3.38 3.12 0.86
C GLY A 71 -3.15 2.16 -0.30
N THR A 72 -4.09 2.11 -1.25
CA THR A 72 -3.97 1.27 -2.46
C THR A 72 -2.81 1.74 -3.35
N ALA A 73 -2.72 3.05 -3.60
CA ALA A 73 -1.64 3.63 -4.39
C ALA A 73 -0.26 3.37 -3.76
N ALA A 74 -0.15 3.47 -2.44
CA ALA A 74 1.09 3.17 -1.72
C ALA A 74 1.49 1.69 -1.83
N ALA A 75 0.54 0.76 -1.73
CA ALA A 75 0.82 -0.66 -1.96
C ALA A 75 1.33 -0.93 -3.38
N ILE A 76 0.70 -0.34 -4.39
CA ILE A 76 1.15 -0.46 -5.78
C ILE A 76 2.56 0.11 -5.94
N ALA A 77 2.83 1.29 -5.40
CA ALA A 77 4.13 1.94 -5.48
C ALA A 77 5.24 1.07 -4.85
N VAL A 78 4.97 0.49 -3.68
CA VAL A 78 5.93 -0.40 -3.00
C VAL A 78 6.20 -1.65 -3.82
N VAL A 79 5.16 -2.29 -4.35
CA VAL A 79 5.30 -3.50 -5.17
C VAL A 79 6.11 -3.22 -6.44
N VAL A 80 5.81 -2.12 -7.15
CA VAL A 80 6.56 -1.71 -8.35
C VAL A 80 8.03 -1.41 -8.01
N TYR A 81 8.28 -0.71 -6.91
CA TYR A 81 9.63 -0.34 -6.47
C TYR A 81 10.45 -1.57 -6.07
N LEU A 82 9.91 -2.45 -5.21
CA LEU A 82 10.57 -3.68 -4.79
C LEU A 82 10.78 -4.65 -5.96
N GLY A 83 9.80 -4.75 -6.85
CA GLY A 83 9.87 -5.57 -8.05
C GLY A 83 11.04 -5.17 -8.95
N ARG A 84 11.31 -3.87 -9.11
CA ARG A 84 12.45 -3.34 -9.88
C ARG A 84 13.80 -3.59 -9.20
N ILE A 85 13.93 -3.24 -7.92
CA ILE A 85 15.21 -3.36 -7.19
C ILE A 85 15.66 -4.81 -7.08
N ARG A 86 14.73 -5.72 -6.79
CA ARG A 86 15.09 -7.13 -6.61
C ARG A 86 15.49 -7.78 -7.91
N THR A 87 14.85 -7.43 -9.03
CA THR A 87 15.34 -7.90 -10.34
C THR A 87 16.73 -7.38 -10.67
N ALA A 88 17.05 -6.12 -10.36
CA ALA A 88 18.38 -5.58 -10.58
C ALA A 88 19.45 -6.27 -9.72
N ARG A 89 19.13 -6.59 -8.46
CA ARG A 89 20.05 -7.35 -7.60
C ARG A 89 20.25 -8.78 -8.07
N ASP A 90 19.19 -9.44 -8.52
CA ASP A 90 19.29 -10.83 -9.00
C ASP A 90 20.09 -10.92 -10.30
N THR A 91 19.89 -10.00 -11.24
CA THR A 91 20.72 -9.95 -12.47
C THR A 91 22.19 -9.66 -12.12
N THR A 92 22.46 -8.75 -11.18
CA THR A 92 23.83 -8.46 -10.74
C THR A 92 24.52 -9.69 -10.15
N LYS A 93 23.81 -10.47 -9.32
CA LYS A 93 24.35 -11.72 -8.76
C LYS A 93 24.56 -12.80 -9.82
N LEU A 94 23.65 -12.95 -10.78
CA LEU A 94 23.79 -13.89 -11.89
C LEU A 94 24.95 -13.52 -12.82
N THR A 95 25.10 -12.24 -13.16
CA THR A 95 26.24 -11.76 -13.97
C THR A 95 27.57 -11.95 -13.25
N ALA A 96 27.61 -11.79 -11.92
CA ALA A 96 28.80 -12.08 -11.14
C ALA A 96 29.15 -13.58 -11.11
N ALA A 97 28.14 -14.45 -11.00
CA ALA A 97 28.33 -15.90 -11.02
C ALA A 97 28.74 -16.45 -12.40
N LEU A 98 28.25 -15.85 -13.49
CA LEU A 98 28.58 -16.24 -14.88
C LEU A 98 29.90 -15.63 -15.40
N ARG A 99 30.52 -14.71 -14.65
CA ARG A 99 31.83 -14.14 -14.97
C ARG A 99 33.01 -14.93 -14.37
N LEU A 100 32.73 -15.99 -13.63
CA LEU A 100 33.68 -17.02 -13.17
C LEU A 100 33.71 -18.16 -14.20
#